data_AF-A0A2V8MXB2-F1
#
_entry.id   AF-A0A2V8MXB2-F1
#
_cell.length_a   1.000
_cell.length_b   1.000
_cell.length_c   1.000
_cell.angle_alpha   90.00
_cell.angle_beta   90.00
_cell.angle_gamma   90.00
#
_symmetry.space_group_name_H-M   'P 1'
#
loop_
_entity.id
_entity.type
_entity.pdbx_description
1 polymer ?
#
loop_
_entity_poly.entity_id
_entity_poly.type
_entity_poly.pdbx_seq_one_letter_code
_entity_poly.pdbx_strand_id
1 'polypeptide(L)' 'NRIAEKSPIALRLAKEAIKVASRSNLDEGLRREVDLFALSFSSEDKEEGVRAFLEKRKPDFRGK' A
#
# COMPACT_ATOMS: atom_id res chain seq x y z
N ASN A 1 -14.94 6.26 -10.07
CA ASN A 1 -14.46 6.39 -8.68
C ASN A 1 -12.99 5.96 -8.62
N ARG A 2 -12.02 6.87 -8.86
CA ARG A 2 -10.61 6.51 -9.15
C ARG A 2 -9.84 5.86 -7.99
N ILE A 3 -10.25 6.14 -6.74
CA ILE A 3 -9.62 5.59 -5.54
C ILE A 3 -10.06 4.14 -5.31
N ALA A 4 -11.34 3.83 -5.55
CA ALA A 4 -11.88 2.47 -5.36
C ALA A 4 -11.30 1.42 -6.33
N GLU A 5 -10.62 1.86 -7.39
CA GLU A 5 -9.94 1.00 -8.37
C GLU A 5 -8.49 0.62 -7.94
N LYS A 6 -8.02 1.08 -6.78
CA LYS A 6 -6.68 0.79 -6.26
C LYS A 6 -6.74 -0.30 -5.18
N SER A 7 -5.59 -0.90 -4.87
CA SER A 7 -5.48 -1.89 -3.80
C SER A 7 -6.04 -1.33 -2.48
N PRO A 8 -7.07 -1.96 -1.90
CA PRO A 8 -7.61 -1.56 -0.61
C PRO A 8 -6.56 -1.64 0.52
N ILE A 9 -5.67 -2.64 0.47
CA ILE A 9 -4.59 -2.79 1.45
C ILE A 9 -3.58 -1.64 1.32
N ALA A 10 -3.08 -1.37 0.13
CA ALA A 10 -2.11 -0.30 -0.09
C ALA A 10 -2.66 1.07 0.33
N LEU A 11 -3.94 1.35 0.00
CA LEU A 11 -4.60 2.59 0.42
C LEU A 11 -4.74 2.71 1.94
N ARG A 12 -5.10 1.63 2.61
CA ARG A 12 -5.23 1.60 4.08
C ARG A 12 -3.90 1.88 4.75
N LEU A 13 -2.84 1.20 4.32
CA LEU A 13 -1.50 1.32 4.89
C LEU A 13 -0.88 2.69 4.61
N ALA A 14 -1.04 3.23 3.39
CA ALA A 14 -0.58 4.58 3.06
C ALA A 14 -1.28 5.65 3.91
N LYS A 15 -2.60 5.51 4.12
CA LYS A 15 -3.35 6.41 5.01
C LYS A 15 -2.84 6.34 6.45
N GLU A 16 -2.52 5.14 6.93
CA GLU A 16 -1.93 4.95 8.26
C GLU A 16 -0.56 5.61 8.37
N ALA A 17 0.33 5.40 7.39
CA ALA A 17 1.66 6.02 7.36
C ALA A 17 1.58 7.54 7.45
N ILE A 18 0.71 8.18 6.65
CA ILE A 18 0.48 9.64 6.68
C ILE A 18 -0.02 10.08 8.06
N LYS A 19 -0.96 9.35 8.65
CA LYS A 19 -1.52 9.69 9.97
C LYS A 19 -0.46 9.60 11.07
N VAL A 20 0.40 8.59 11.05
CA VAL A 20 1.49 8.45 12.02
C VAL A 20 2.53 9.54 11.81
N ALA A 21 3.01 9.74 10.59
CA ALA A 21 4.02 10.76 10.27
C ALA A 21 3.57 12.17 10.68
N SER A 22 2.26 12.47 10.60
CA SER A 22 1.73 13.78 11.05
C SER A 22 1.81 14.02 12.58
N ARG A 23 2.15 12.99 13.36
CA ARG A 23 2.15 13.00 14.84
C ARG A 23 3.47 12.53 15.45
N SER A 24 4.46 12.18 14.63
CA SER A 24 5.75 11.65 15.05
C SER A 24 6.88 12.55 14.54
N ASN A 25 8.09 12.36 15.09
CA ASN A 25 9.28 12.90 14.44
C ASN A 25 9.62 12.11 13.16
N LEU A 26 10.60 12.61 12.40
CA LEU A 26 10.99 12.02 11.12
C LEU A 26 11.46 10.56 11.27
N ASP A 27 12.33 10.27 12.23
CA ASP A 27 12.91 8.95 12.42
C ASP A 27 11.84 7.90 12.79
N GLU A 28 10.92 8.27 13.69
CA GLU A 28 9.79 7.41 14.06
C GLU A 28 8.84 7.18 12.88
N GLY A 29 8.55 8.23 12.12
CA GLY A 29 7.70 8.15 10.93
C GLY A 29 8.28 7.21 9.89
N LEU A 30 9.58 7.34 9.60
CA LEU A 30 10.29 6.49 8.64
C LEU A 30 10.34 5.02 9.09
N ARG A 31 10.60 4.76 10.38
CA ARG A 31 10.57 3.39 10.91
C ARG A 31 9.19 2.76 10.73
N ARG A 32 8.12 3.50 11.04
CA ARG A 32 6.75 3.01 10.86
C ARG A 32 6.41 2.81 9.38
N GLU A 33 6.87 3.69 8.51
CA GLU A 33 6.65 3.57 7.06
C GLU A 33 7.30 2.31 6.50
N VAL A 34 8.52 1.97 6.94
CA VAL A 34 9.19 0.72 6.54
C VAL A 34 8.38 -0.52 6.93
N ASP A 35 7.83 -0.56 8.17
CA ASP A 35 6.99 -1.67 8.62
C ASP A 35 5.71 -1.81 7.78
N LEU A 36 5.04 -0.68 7.53
CA LEU A 36 3.81 -0.64 6.73
C LEU A 36 4.08 -1.01 5.27
N PHE A 37 5.22 -0.59 4.73
CA PHE A 37 5.66 -0.97 3.39
C PHE A 37 5.91 -2.48 3.29
N ALA A 38 6.63 -3.05 4.26
CA ALA A 38 6.88 -4.50 4.32
C ALA A 38 5.56 -5.29 4.38
N LEU A 39 4.59 -4.83 5.18
CA LEU A 39 3.26 -5.42 5.27
C LEU A 39 2.47 -5.31 3.96
N SER A 40 2.58 -4.17 3.26
CA SER A 40 1.98 -4.02 1.93
C SER A 40 2.62 -4.99 0.94
N PHE A 41 3.94 -5.22 1.05
CA PHE A 41 4.70 -6.08 0.15
C PHE A 41 4.38 -7.57 0.30
N SER A 42 3.83 -7.98 1.45
CA SER A 42 3.38 -9.35 1.71
C SER A 42 1.93 -9.62 1.30
N SER A 43 1.22 -8.64 0.71
CA SER A 43 -0.17 -8.81 0.26
C SER A 43 -0.27 -9.46 -1.11
N GLU A 44 -1.36 -10.19 -1.36
CA GLU A 44 -1.71 -10.72 -2.69
C GLU A 44 -1.94 -9.57 -3.69
N ASP A 45 -2.52 -8.46 -3.23
CA ASP A 45 -2.71 -7.25 -4.02
C ASP A 45 -1.39 -6.69 -4.58
N LYS A 46 -0.28 -6.82 -3.85
CA LYS A 46 1.04 -6.43 -4.38
C LYS A 46 1.45 -7.37 -5.51
N GLU A 47 1.29 -8.68 -5.35
CA GLU A 47 1.65 -9.64 -6.40
C GLU A 47 0.81 -9.43 -7.66
N GLU A 48 -0.49 -9.22 -7.50
CA GLU A 48 -1.40 -8.92 -8.59
C GLU A 48 -1.09 -7.58 -9.26
N GLY A 49 -0.77 -6.54 -8.48
CA GLY A 49 -0.38 -5.25 -9.02
C GLY A 49 0.88 -5.32 -9.90
N VAL A 50 1.89 -6.06 -9.44
CA VAL A 50 3.13 -6.29 -10.21
C VAL A 50 2.84 -7.11 -11.47
N ARG A 51 2.08 -8.21 -11.33
CA ARG A 51 1.72 -9.07 -12.47
C ARG A 51 0.92 -8.31 -13.53
N ALA A 52 -0.13 -7.60 -13.12
CA ALA A 52 -0.98 -6.83 -14.03
C ALA A 52 -0.20 -5.72 -14.76
N PHE A 53 0.76 -5.10 -14.07
CA PHE A 53 1.66 -4.11 -14.68
C PHE A 53 2.54 -4.73 -15.76
N LEU A 54 3.19 -5.87 -15.46
CA LEU A 54 4.03 -6.59 -16.43
C LEU A 54 3.21 -7.10 -17.63
N GLU A 55 1.99 -7.56 -17.39
CA GLU A 55 1.05 -8.05 -18.41
C GLU A 55 0.29 -6.92 -19.14
N LYS A 56 0.52 -5.65 -18.79
CA LYS A 56 -0.16 -4.46 -19.35
C LYS A 56 -1.69 -4.53 -19.30
N ARG A 57 -2.25 -5.15 -18.26
CA ARG A 57 -3.69 -5.24 -18.02
C ARG A 57 -4.10 -4.47 -16.76
N LYS A 58 -5.41 -4.34 -16.56
CA LYS A 58 -5.94 -3.79 -15.31
C LYS A 58 -5.76 -4.82 -14.17
N PRO A 59 -5.30 -4.41 -12.99
CA PRO A 59 -5.22 -5.28 -11.82
C PRO A 59 -6.61 -5.58 -11.24
N ASP A 60 -6.79 -6.79 -10.72
CA ASP A 60 -7.97 -7.23 -9.95
C ASP A 60 -7.64 -7.28 -8.45
N PHE A 61 -7.75 -6.15 -7.76
CA PHE A 61 -7.46 -6.08 -6.33
C PHE A 61 -8.60 -6.67 -5.50
N ARG A 62 -8.26 -7.57 -4.57
CA ARG A 62 -9.22 -8.27 -3.70
C ARG A 62 -9.09 -7.88 -2.23
N GLY A 63 -8.10 -7.04 -1.89
CA GLY A 63 -7.86 -6.62 -0.52
C GLY A 63 -7.32 -7.75 0.35
N LYS A 64 -6.45 -8.59 -0.23
CA LYS A 64 -5.76 -9.69 0.44
C LYS A 64 -4.26 -9.52 0.29
#